data_AF-A0A0C9Z8E7-F1
#
_entry.id   AF-A0A0C9Z8E7-F1
#
_cell.length_a   1.000
_cell.length_b   1.000
_cell.length_c   1.000
_cell.angle_alpha   90.00
_cell.angle_beta   90.00
_cell.angle_gamma   90.00
#
_symmetry.space_group_name_H-M   'P 1'
#
loop_
_entity.id
_entity.type
_entity.pdbx_description
1 polymer ?
#
loop_
_entity_poly.entity_id
_entity_poly.type
_entity_poly.pdbx_seq_one_letter_code
_entity_poly.pdbx_strand_id
1 'polypeptide(L)'
;MNPVPLISHPCTVCCRPTSMWCSCCQSAWYCTPEHLQSDWPCHRKECVPATHAQNYNIIATPLPAEQQVIMVSAILFSPEEERPRIITVKSRPSQVPSQGMCPQPLITGHFPDG
;
A
#
# COMPACT_ATOMS: atom_id res chain seq x y z
N MET A 1 3.80 18.11 -23.41
CA MET A 1 3.96 16.93 -22.55
C MET A 1 4.52 17.43 -21.23
N ASN A 2 3.70 17.52 -20.19
CA ASN A 2 4.09 18.08 -18.90
C ASN A 2 4.80 16.96 -18.11
N PRO A 3 6.08 17.10 -17.72
CA PRO A 3 6.76 16.06 -16.97
C PRO A 3 6.12 15.97 -15.58
N VAL A 4 5.43 14.86 -15.31
CA VAL A 4 4.95 14.53 -13.98
C VAL A 4 6.15 14.65 -13.03
N PRO A 5 6.08 15.47 -11.97
CA PRO A 5 7.21 15.59 -11.04
C PRO A 5 7.44 14.21 -10.42
N LEU A 6 8.55 13.59 -10.79
CA LEU A 6 9.04 12.36 -10.17
C LEU A 6 9.40 12.71 -8.72
N ILE A 7 8.47 12.44 -7.81
CA ILE A 7 8.72 12.52 -6.38
C ILE A 7 9.84 11.53 -6.09
N SER A 8 11.04 12.06 -5.82
CA SER A 8 12.24 11.30 -5.55
C SER A 8 12.75 11.68 -4.17
N HIS A 9 13.20 10.67 -3.43
CA HIS A 9 13.75 10.83 -2.10
C HIS A 9 15.24 10.46 -2.11
N PRO A 10 16.06 11.07 -1.25
CA PRO A 10 17.48 10.76 -1.19
C PRO A 10 17.70 9.37 -0.59
N CYS A 11 18.59 8.58 -1.19
CA CYS A 11 19.07 7.34 -0.60
C CYS A 11 19.82 7.61 0.72
N THR A 12 19.55 6.84 1.76
CA THR A 12 20.18 7.03 3.09
C THR A 12 21.69 6.80 3.10
N VAL A 13 22.24 6.03 2.14
CA VAL A 13 23.66 5.68 2.10
C VAL A 13 24.45 6.60 1.16
N CYS A 14 23.95 6.85 -0.05
CA CYS A 14 24.69 7.56 -1.10
C CYS A 14 24.07 8.90 -1.52
N CYS A 15 22.95 9.29 -0.93
CA CYS A 15 22.21 10.53 -1.19
C CYS A 15 21.74 10.73 -2.65
N ARG A 16 21.82 9.69 -3.49
CA ARG A 16 21.28 9.75 -4.86
C ARG A 16 19.76 9.70 -4.83
N PRO A 17 19.07 10.42 -5.74
CA PRO A 17 17.62 10.39 -5.82
C PRO A 17 17.17 8.97 -6.19
N THR A 18 16.18 8.47 -5.45
CA THR A 18 15.56 7.17 -5.70
C THR A 18 14.07 7.23 -5.43
N SER A 19 13.36 6.33 -6.10
CA SER A 19 11.94 6.05 -5.85
C SER A 19 11.75 4.68 -5.20
N MET A 20 12.81 4.04 -4.71
CA MET A 20 12.75 2.75 -4.02
C MET A 20 12.79 2.96 -2.51
N TRP A 21 11.88 2.31 -1.80
CA TRP A 21 11.74 2.36 -0.36
C TRP A 21 11.70 0.97 0.27
N CYS A 22 11.97 0.89 1.57
CA CYS A 22 11.82 -0.34 2.35
C CYS A 22 10.35 -0.79 2.37
N SER A 23 10.06 -1.98 1.87
CA SER A 23 8.68 -2.50 1.77
C SER A 23 7.97 -2.70 3.12
N CYS A 24 8.74 -2.80 4.21
CA CYS A 24 8.20 -2.95 5.57
C CYS A 24 7.71 -1.61 6.12
N CYS A 25 8.61 -0.63 6.25
CA CYS A 25 8.31 0.64 6.91
C CYS A 25 7.89 1.77 5.96
N GLN A 26 8.24 1.67 4.68
CA GLN A 26 8.03 2.71 3.64
C GLN A 26 8.60 4.09 3.99
N SER A 27 9.42 4.18 5.04
CA SER A 27 9.99 5.42 5.57
C SER A 27 11.47 5.61 5.21
N ALA A 28 12.15 4.55 4.78
CA ALA A 28 13.56 4.58 4.37
C ALA A 28 13.71 4.32 2.87
N TRP A 29 14.63 5.04 2.22
CA TRP A 29 14.82 5.06 0.78
C TRP A 29 16.22 4.59 0.38
N TYR A 30 16.30 3.69 -0.60
CA TYR A 30 17.56 3.06 -1.01
C TYR A 30 17.61 2.90 -2.52
N CYS A 31 18.68 3.36 -3.17
CA CYS A 31 18.79 3.20 -4.62
C CYS A 31 19.11 1.76 -5.07
N THR A 32 19.61 0.91 -4.16
CA THR A 32 19.95 -0.49 -4.41
C THR A 32 19.71 -1.35 -3.16
N PRO A 33 19.48 -2.66 -3.31
CA PRO A 33 19.38 -3.59 -2.17
C PRO A 33 20.67 -3.67 -1.34
N GLU A 34 21.83 -3.43 -1.96
CA GLU A 34 23.13 -3.39 -1.27
C GLU A 34 23.18 -2.26 -0.23
N HIS A 35 22.62 -1.09 -0.53
CA HIS A 35 22.53 0.01 0.43
C HIS A 35 21.56 -0.29 1.58
N LEU A 36 20.45 -0.96 1.29
CA LEU A 36 19.55 -1.45 2.34
C LEU A 36 20.30 -2.44 3.26
N GLN A 37 21.05 -3.38 2.71
CA GLN A 37 21.73 -4.40 3.49
C GLN A 37 22.89 -3.84 4.33
N SER A 38 23.60 -2.85 3.80
CA SER A 38 24.63 -2.10 4.54
C SER A 38 24.05 -1.34 5.74
N ASP A 39 22.89 -0.69 5.55
CA ASP A 39 22.19 0.08 6.59
C ASP A 39 21.32 -0.78 7.51
N TRP A 40 20.97 -2.01 7.10
CA TRP A 40 20.09 -2.93 7.81
C TRP A 40 20.36 -3.09 9.33
N PRO A 41 21.62 -3.24 9.82
CA PRO A 41 21.87 -3.34 11.26
C PRO A 41 21.43 -2.11 12.06
N CYS A 42 21.44 -0.91 11.44
CA CYS A 42 20.88 0.31 12.02
C CYS A 42 19.38 0.36 11.78
N HIS A 43 18.97 0.28 10.51
CA HIS A 43 17.58 0.41 10.07
C HIS A 43 16.62 -0.53 10.79
N ARG A 44 16.99 -1.80 11.03
CA ARG A 44 16.12 -2.78 11.67
C ARG A 44 15.66 -2.40 13.08
N LYS A 45 16.39 -1.51 13.77
CA LYS A 45 16.06 -1.06 15.12
C LYS A 45 14.88 -0.09 15.11
N GLU A 46 14.71 0.63 14.01
CA GLU A 46 13.72 1.67 13.78
C GLU A 46 12.72 1.32 12.66
N CYS A 47 12.92 0.17 12.00
CA CYS A 47 12.03 -0.36 10.96
C CYS A 47 10.72 -0.84 11.57
N VAL A 48 9.82 0.11 11.79
CA VAL A 48 8.44 -0.16 12.18
C VAL A 48 7.61 -0.42 10.92
N PRO A 49 6.86 -1.53 10.84
CA PRO A 49 5.95 -1.75 9.73
C PRO A 49 5.03 -0.54 9.58
N ALA A 50 4.96 0.03 8.38
CA ALA A 50 3.92 1.01 8.10
C ALA A 50 2.61 0.31 8.40
N THR A 51 1.82 0.84 9.34
CA THR A 51 0.48 0.34 9.68
C THR A 51 -0.46 0.53 8.49
N HIS A 52 -0.23 -0.22 7.43
CA HIS A 52 -1.30 -0.86 6.73
C HIS A 52 -1.79 -1.93 7.69
N ALA A 53 -3.05 -1.83 8.13
CA ALA A 53 -3.69 -2.79 9.02
C ALA A 53 -3.51 -4.23 8.48
N GLN A 54 -2.44 -4.88 8.92
CA GLN A 54 -2.16 -6.29 8.75
C GLN A 54 -2.11 -6.80 10.18
N ASN A 55 -3.29 -6.85 10.79
CA ASN A 55 -3.49 -7.50 12.07
C ASN A 55 -3.40 -9.01 11.84
N TYR A 56 -2.18 -9.54 11.77
CA TYR A 56 -1.95 -10.96 11.88
C TYR A 56 -1.42 -11.26 13.27
N ASN A 57 -2.13 -12.19 13.92
CA ASN A 57 -1.80 -12.89 15.15
C ASN A 57 -2.37 -12.34 16.46
N ILE A 58 -3.67 -12.57 16.68
CA ILE A 58 -4.19 -12.90 18.01
C ILE A 58 -4.89 -14.26 17.92
N ILE A 59 -4.30 -15.24 18.61
CA ILE A 59 -4.89 -16.56 18.85
C ILE A 59 -5.96 -16.39 19.93
N ALA A 60 -7.25 -16.47 19.57
CA ALA A 60 -8.34 -17.06 20.35
C ALA A 60 -9.70 -16.80 19.67
N THR A 61 -10.49 -17.86 19.52
CA THR A 61 -11.94 -17.90 19.19
C THR A 61 -12.32 -17.84 17.70
N PRO A 62 -12.95 -18.88 17.12
CA PRO A 62 -13.53 -18.81 15.78
C PRO A 62 -14.81 -17.96 15.83
N LEU A 63 -14.68 -16.65 15.61
CA LEU A 63 -15.82 -15.81 15.26
C LEU A 63 -16.15 -16.05 13.77
N PRO A 64 -17.45 -16.13 13.42
CA PRO A 64 -17.90 -16.62 12.12
C PRO A 64 -17.37 -15.75 10.99
N ALA A 65 -16.42 -16.30 10.22
CA ALA A 65 -16.03 -15.93 8.85
C ALA A 65 -16.43 -14.51 8.37
N GLU A 66 -16.04 -13.46 9.09
CA GLU A 66 -16.13 -12.11 8.56
C GLU A 66 -15.01 -11.97 7.54
N GLN A 67 -15.36 -11.96 6.26
CA GLN A 67 -14.40 -11.73 5.19
C GLN A 67 -13.59 -10.48 5.51
N GLN A 68 -12.28 -10.65 5.74
CA GLN A 68 -11.38 -9.53 6.03
C GLN A 68 -11.43 -8.56 4.85
N VAL A 69 -12.15 -7.45 4.99
CA VAL A 69 -12.23 -6.39 3.99
C VAL A 69 -11.35 -5.23 4.45
N ILE A 70 -10.48 -4.75 3.55
CA ILE A 70 -9.73 -3.52 3.78
C ILE A 70 -10.49 -2.34 3.19
N MET A 71 -10.41 -1.18 3.81
CA MET A 71 -10.97 0.06 3.25
C MET A 71 -9.86 0.83 2.54
N VAL A 72 -10.10 1.21 1.29
CA VAL A 72 -9.18 2.01 0.47
C VAL A 72 -9.89 3.26 -0.04
N SER A 73 -9.13 4.35 -0.22
CA SER A 73 -9.64 5.56 -0.85
C SER A 73 -9.57 5.43 -2.37
N ALA A 74 -10.66 5.74 -3.07
CA ALA A 74 -10.75 5.74 -4.52
C ALA A 74 -11.30 7.08 -5.01
N ILE A 75 -11.01 7.43 -6.26
CA ILE A 75 -11.55 8.61 -6.93
C ILE A 75 -12.72 8.15 -7.82
N LEU A 76 -13.93 8.60 -7.51
CA LEU A 76 -15.13 8.32 -8.28
C LEU A 76 -15.41 9.49 -9.25
N PHE A 77 -15.65 9.13 -10.51
CA PHE A 77 -16.12 10.03 -11.55
C PHE A 77 -17.56 9.66 -11.90
N SER A 78 -18.52 10.31 -11.25
CA SER A 78 -19.94 10.13 -11.57
C SER A 78 -20.30 10.99 -12.80
N PRO A 79 -21.04 10.48 -13.79
CA PRO A 79 -21.44 11.27 -14.96
C PRO A 79 -22.38 12.44 -14.59
N GLU A 80 -23.03 12.35 -13.43
CA GLU A 80 -23.96 13.35 -12.90
C GLU A 80 -23.25 14.49 -12.13
N GLU A 81 -21.97 14.33 -11.80
CA GLU A 81 -21.23 15.25 -10.95
C GLU A 81 -20.10 15.94 -11.73
N GLU A 82 -20.03 17.27 -11.64
CA GLU A 82 -19.02 18.09 -12.32
C GLU A 82 -17.58 17.90 -11.78
N ARG A 83 -17.43 17.35 -10.57
CA ARG A 83 -16.14 17.19 -9.88
C ARG A 83 -15.97 15.77 -9.36
N PRO A 84 -14.76 15.18 -9.50
CA PRO A 84 -14.47 13.86 -8.96
C PRO A 84 -14.48 13.88 -7.43
N ARG A 85 -14.91 12.78 -6.83
CA ARG A 85 -15.03 12.63 -5.38
C ARG A 85 -14.11 11.54 -4.87
N ILE A 86 -13.53 11.77 -3.69
CA ILE A 86 -12.80 10.71 -2.98
C ILE A 86 -13.84 9.91 -2.18
N ILE A 87 -13.95 8.62 -2.47
CA ILE A 87 -14.86 7.68 -1.80
C ILE A 87 -14.08 6.57 -1.11
N THR A 88 -14.67 5.97 -0.09
CA THR A 88 -14.11 4.80 0.59
C THR A 88 -14.69 3.52 -0.01
N VAL A 89 -13.84 2.67 -0.56
CA VAL A 89 -14.22 1.39 -1.19
C VAL A 89 -13.71 0.23 -0.35
N LYS A 90 -14.55 -0.79 -0.16
CA LYS A 90 -14.15 -2.04 0.48
C LYS A 90 -13.39 -2.89 -0.53
N SER A 91 -12.31 -3.53 -0.12
CA SER A 91 -11.50 -4.39 -0.99
C SER A 91 -11.19 -5.71 -0.31
N ARG A 92 -11.19 -6.80 -1.07
CA ARG A 92 -10.81 -8.13 -0.60
C ARG A 92 -9.30 -8.31 -0.80
N PRO A 93 -8.52 -8.56 0.27
CA PRO A 93 -7.11 -8.86 0.13
C PRO A 93 -6.92 -10.19 -0.60
N SER A 94 -5.97 -10.25 -1.54
CA SER A 94 -5.60 -11.50 -2.21
C SER A 94 -5.02 -12.47 -1.18
N GLN A 95 -5.64 -13.64 -1.02
CA GLN A 95 -5.17 -14.71 -0.13
C GLN A 95 -4.17 -15.65 -0.82
N VAL A 96 -3.90 -15.45 -2.12
CA VAL A 96 -3.01 -16.33 -2.91
C VAL A 96 -1.66 -15.64 -3.14
N PRO A 97 -0.56 -16.14 -2.55
CA PRO A 97 0.77 -15.54 -2.67
C PRO A 97 1.39 -15.70 -4.08
N SER A 98 0.81 -16.53 -4.95
CA SER A 98 1.37 -16.92 -6.25
C SER A 98 0.96 -16.02 -7.43
N GLN A 99 -0.03 -15.15 -7.24
CA GLN A 99 -0.45 -14.15 -8.21
C GLN A 99 -0.44 -12.81 -7.47
N GLY A 100 0.17 -11.78 -8.06
CA GLY A 100 0.56 -10.54 -7.38
C GLY A 100 -0.46 -9.97 -6.40
N MET A 101 0.05 -9.23 -5.42
CA MET A 101 -0.67 -8.72 -4.23
C MET A 101 -1.73 -7.64 -4.55
N CYS A 102 -2.43 -7.68 -5.68
CA CYS A 102 -3.47 -6.71 -6.00
C CYS A 102 -4.77 -7.05 -5.22
N PRO A 103 -5.22 -6.17 -4.30
CA PRO A 103 -6.47 -6.39 -3.59
C PRO A 103 -7.64 -6.12 -4.53
N GLN A 104 -8.69 -6.95 -4.49
CA GLN A 104 -9.83 -6.85 -5.40
C GLN A 104 -10.91 -5.91 -4.84
N PRO A 105 -11.18 -4.75 -5.47
CA PRO A 105 -12.17 -3.80 -4.97
C PRO A 105 -13.60 -4.33 -5.15
N LEU A 106 -14.43 -4.16 -4.12
CA LEU A 106 -15.85 -4.49 -4.10
C LEU A 106 -16.63 -3.26 -4.59
N ILE A 107 -16.78 -3.15 -5.90
CA ILE A 107 -17.38 -1.98 -6.56
C ILE A 107 -18.90 -2.10 -6.81
N THR A 108 -19.52 -3.21 -6.42
CA THR A 108 -20.95 -3.52 -6.67
C THR A 108 -21.92 -2.46 -6.13
N GLY A 109 -21.54 -1.72 -5.08
CA GLY A 109 -22.36 -0.62 -4.54
C GLY A 109 -22.20 0.72 -5.28
N HIS A 110 -21.20 0.85 -6.15
CA HIS A 110 -20.89 2.08 -6.89
C HIS A 110 -21.20 1.97 -8.39
N PHE A 111 -21.24 0.76 -8.95
CA PHE A 111 -21.57 0.51 -10.35
C PHE A 111 -22.61 -0.62 -10.42
N PRO A 112 -23.91 -0.30 -10.41
CA PRO A 112 -24.96 -1.32 -10.44
C PRO A 112 -25.10 -2.05 -11.79
N ASP A 113 -24.46 -1.56 -12.86
CA ASP A 113 -24.61 -2.10 -14.23
C ASP A 113 -23.45 -3.01 -14.71
N GLY A 114 -22.34 -3.11 -13.94
CA GLY A 114 -21.19 -3.99 -14.25
C GLY A 114 -20.09 -3.33 -15.07
#